data_AF-A0AAD6STU4-F1
#
_entry.id   AF-A0AAD6STU4-F1
#
_cell.length_a   1.000
_cell.length_b   1.000
_cell.length_c   1.000
_cell.angle_alpha   90.00
_cell.angle_beta   90.00
_cell.angle_gamma   90.00
#
_symmetry.space_group_name_H-M   'P 1'
#
loop_
_entity.id
_entity.type
_entity.pdbx_description
1 polymer ?
#
loop_
_entity_poly.entity_id
_entity_poly.type
_entity_poly.pdbx_seq_one_letter_code
_entity_poly.pdbx_strand_id
1 'polypeptide(L)'
;MTAELLGIDSREELERIEPMIMRPYIWDCTRLPYTVLRQVLSVPWQGTIYPDTGPKIDEWQVVDLILSNEKWLRDPGSRRGNPVHWQCGLVTLPQAEIVFPGSVLTVSGRKIMRPKDMPGFELMCGARQDQITIQPSTSAFSQTFEELSQRLLRNLDWTNVMVAGGMVLGTLISVDAPGGDPHLRHMWSSSDVDMYVYGLSAEKATAKIRHVYETFRSNLPAATPTLAVRNAKTITFYARYPLRRIQIVLKLVDSPKDVLLNFDLDICAMGWDGSDVWMLPRAARALKTGCNIFTMNLIHGHYLSERRASQPQRIFKYANKGYGVRILPSYLSSLARTPEEFEALLPGENISNIDIDVLVADARLSVEAAFAERRGTYRVRYSDLDAIRPSRSCLIGFTLFMRHVVYWEMARQLNGIIEEPAWAYVSYEDTYEDNPNNLLNRPEYVWDSSFCLTKFGRHIDQSNYQENQAWVRSDVSGRLRGHGVIHGDELDDARRITCASRMDVLLSGTHDIKTLLLLPSDFAVYANTLVSEVLEELGVQTHTPMLTPAVFAVIAPPDGVQEGLFIWTITSELMWQQRDRRIDELFEALQAFRRVNVPIEHNQDLQSSRLVQELLKRQIGAHDEFEAFLQWMCQA
;
A
#
# COMPACT_ATOMS: atom_id res chain seq x y z
N MET A 1 14.77 20.70 30.74
CA MET A 1 15.76 20.44 29.67
C MET A 1 15.00 19.85 28.51
N THR A 2 14.86 20.58 27.39
CA THR A 2 14.32 19.98 26.15
C THR A 2 15.33 18.99 25.59
N ALA A 3 14.90 17.99 24.81
CA ALA A 3 15.79 16.97 24.23
C ALA A 3 16.92 17.54 23.33
N GLU A 4 16.90 18.83 23.01
CA GLU A 4 18.01 19.57 22.41
C GLU A 4 19.24 19.68 23.33
N LEU A 5 19.06 19.62 24.66
CA LEU A 5 20.13 19.75 25.66
C LEU A 5 20.95 18.48 25.92
N LEU A 6 20.50 17.31 25.46
CA LEU A 6 21.20 16.04 25.74
C LEU A 6 22.18 15.61 24.64
N GLY A 7 22.16 16.24 23.45
CA GLY A 7 23.21 16.08 22.44
C GLY A 7 23.60 14.64 22.09
N ILE A 8 22.63 13.73 22.06
CA ILE A 8 22.86 12.28 21.96
C ILE A 8 22.90 11.83 20.49
N ASP A 9 24.01 11.20 20.09
CA ASP A 9 24.45 10.88 18.72
C ASP A 9 24.38 9.37 18.37
N SER A 10 24.15 8.47 19.34
CA SER A 10 24.06 7.03 19.05
C SER A 10 23.11 6.26 19.98
N ARG A 11 22.70 5.06 19.53
CA ARG A 11 21.97 4.08 20.35
C ARG A 11 22.64 3.85 21.71
N GLU A 12 23.97 3.75 21.70
CA GLU A 12 24.80 3.51 22.89
C GLU A 12 24.79 4.68 23.86
N GLU A 13 24.63 5.92 23.38
CA GLU A 13 24.57 7.09 24.24
C GLU A 13 23.17 7.32 24.84
N LEU A 14 22.11 6.95 24.12
CA LEU A 14 20.73 6.96 24.66
C LEU A 14 20.54 5.90 25.74
N GLU A 15 21.16 4.72 25.55
CA GLU A 15 21.19 3.65 26.55
C GLU A 15 22.01 4.01 27.81
N ARG A 16 22.88 5.04 27.74
CA ARG A 16 23.67 5.55 28.88
C ARG A 16 22.94 6.56 29.77
N ILE A 17 21.84 7.16 29.31
CA ILE A 17 21.07 8.11 30.12
C ILE A 17 20.14 7.35 31.04
N GLU A 18 20.21 7.64 32.34
CA GLU A 18 19.33 7.01 33.32
C GLU A 18 17.86 7.26 32.96
N PRO A 19 17.04 6.20 32.80
CA PRO A 19 15.65 6.33 32.38
C PRO A 19 14.80 7.23 33.30
N MET A 20 15.17 7.34 34.58
CA MET A 20 14.53 8.22 35.55
C MET A 20 14.67 9.71 35.21
N ILE A 21 15.80 10.11 34.60
CA ILE A 21 16.06 11.51 34.21
C ILE A 21 15.20 11.92 33.02
N MET A 22 14.92 10.99 32.10
CA MET A 22 14.19 11.26 30.86
C MET A 22 12.66 11.25 31.02
N ARG A 23 12.14 10.54 32.03
CA ARG A 23 10.70 10.30 32.20
C ARG A 23 9.83 11.56 32.20
N PRO A 24 10.20 12.70 32.83
CA PRO A 24 9.38 13.92 32.78
C PRO A 24 9.28 14.56 31.39
N TYR A 25 10.21 14.24 30.48
CA TYR A 25 10.38 14.93 29.19
C TYR A 25 9.95 14.09 27.98
N ILE A 26 9.47 12.86 28.19
CA ILE A 26 9.13 11.94 27.09
C ILE A 26 8.00 12.48 26.20
N TRP A 27 7.06 13.25 26.78
CA TRP A 27 5.91 13.80 26.06
C TRP A 27 6.29 14.92 25.09
N ASP A 28 7.35 15.68 25.42
CA ASP A 28 7.88 16.73 24.57
C ASP A 28 8.86 16.18 23.51
N CYS A 29 9.20 14.88 23.59
CA CYS A 29 10.23 14.26 22.77
C CYS A 29 9.63 13.37 21.67
N THR A 30 9.07 13.99 20.64
CA THR A 30 8.60 13.28 19.43
C THR A 30 9.74 12.58 18.66
N ARG A 31 11.00 12.88 18.99
CA ARG A 31 12.21 12.33 18.35
C ARG A 31 12.84 11.17 19.12
N LEU A 32 12.22 10.70 20.20
CA LEU A 32 12.78 9.61 20.99
C LEU A 32 12.60 8.27 20.26
N PRO A 33 13.66 7.45 20.10
CA PRO A 33 13.50 6.11 19.56
C PRO A 33 12.55 5.26 20.40
N TYR A 34 11.72 4.46 19.74
CA TYR A 34 10.65 3.71 20.41
C TYR A 34 11.17 2.73 21.48
N THR A 35 12.33 2.11 21.27
CA THR A 35 12.96 1.24 22.28
C THR A 35 13.34 2.02 23.53
N VAL A 36 13.88 3.24 23.39
CA VAL A 36 14.23 4.10 24.52
C VAL A 36 12.98 4.55 25.26
N LEU A 37 11.93 4.93 24.52
CA LEU A 37 10.62 5.22 25.12
C LEU A 37 10.18 4.03 25.97
N ARG A 38 10.21 2.80 25.43
CA ARG A 38 9.83 1.59 26.19
C ARG A 38 10.74 1.32 27.39
N GLN A 39 12.04 1.60 27.30
CA GLN A 39 12.95 1.49 28.45
C GLN A 39 12.53 2.44 29.57
N VAL A 40 12.26 3.70 29.24
CA VAL A 40 11.84 4.74 30.20
C VAL A 40 10.53 4.37 30.87
N LEU A 41 9.59 3.82 30.11
CA LEU A 41 8.29 3.38 30.64
C LEU A 41 8.40 2.12 31.52
N SER A 42 9.44 1.30 31.36
CA SER A 42 9.63 0.05 32.11
C SER A 42 10.11 0.26 33.56
N VAL A 43 10.80 1.36 33.84
CA VAL A 43 11.32 1.66 35.18
C VAL A 43 10.16 2.17 36.05
N PRO A 44 9.96 1.72 37.30
CA PRO A 44 8.97 2.28 38.21
C PRO A 44 9.32 3.72 38.64
N TRP A 45 8.33 4.61 38.77
CA TRP A 45 8.57 5.98 39.21
C TRP A 45 8.87 6.00 40.72
N GLN A 46 10.03 6.53 41.10
CA GLN A 46 10.39 6.78 42.50
C GLN A 46 10.15 8.26 42.81
N GLY A 47 9.02 8.54 43.45
CA GLY A 47 8.43 9.88 43.56
C GLY A 47 9.09 10.89 44.47
N THR A 48 10.40 10.84 44.64
CA THR A 48 11.12 11.59 45.68
C THR A 48 12.02 12.71 45.16
N ILE A 49 12.38 12.74 43.86
CA ILE A 49 13.36 13.71 43.32
C ILE A 49 12.75 14.74 42.36
N TYR A 50 11.67 14.39 41.64
CA TYR A 50 10.98 15.29 40.72
C TYR A 50 9.46 15.14 40.89
N PRO A 51 8.67 16.22 41.10
CA PRO A 51 7.21 16.10 41.21
C PRO A 51 6.61 15.53 39.92
N ASP A 52 5.71 14.56 40.04
CA ASP A 52 4.96 13.99 38.90
C ASP A 52 3.90 15.00 38.44
N THR A 53 4.31 15.98 37.63
CA THR A 53 3.40 16.92 36.99
C THR A 53 2.90 16.44 35.64
N GLY A 54 3.34 15.25 35.19
CA GLY A 54 2.91 14.64 33.93
C GLY A 54 1.66 13.78 34.10
N PRO A 55 0.91 13.51 33.01
CA PRO A 55 -0.17 12.53 33.06
C PRO A 55 0.38 11.14 33.43
N LYS A 56 -0.37 10.38 34.25
CA LYS A 56 -0.06 8.96 34.51
C LYS A 56 0.08 8.24 33.17
N ILE A 57 1.25 7.64 32.95
CA ILE A 57 1.57 6.92 31.72
C ILE A 57 0.58 5.77 31.56
N ASP A 58 -0.30 5.90 30.57
CA ASP A 58 -1.13 4.82 30.07
C ASP A 58 -0.51 4.27 28.76
N GLU A 59 -0.63 2.96 28.53
CA GLU A 59 -0.20 2.28 27.30
C GLU A 59 -0.86 2.91 26.05
N TRP A 60 -2.01 3.59 26.23
CA TRP A 60 -2.74 4.22 25.14
C TRP A 60 -2.13 5.54 24.66
N GLN A 61 -1.53 6.32 25.55
CA GLN A 61 -0.84 7.56 25.18
C GLN A 61 0.45 7.28 24.38
N VAL A 62 1.02 6.08 24.52
CA VAL A 62 2.15 5.62 23.70
C VAL A 62 1.77 5.54 22.21
N VAL A 63 0.49 5.33 21.90
CA VAL A 63 0.04 5.23 20.50
C VAL A 63 0.09 6.57 19.79
N ASP A 64 -0.33 7.65 20.46
CA ASP A 64 -0.22 9.01 19.92
C ASP A 64 1.25 9.44 19.75
N LEU A 65 2.12 9.01 20.67
CA LEU A 65 3.57 9.19 20.53
C LEU A 65 4.14 8.44 19.33
N ILE A 66 3.72 7.20 19.07
CA ILE A 66 4.14 6.44 17.88
C ILE A 66 3.74 7.17 16.59
N LEU A 67 2.51 7.69 16.52
CA LEU A 67 2.03 8.44 15.35
C LEU A 67 2.83 9.74 15.16
N SER A 68 3.10 10.45 16.25
CA SER A 68 3.90 11.68 16.23
C SER A 68 5.37 11.41 15.85
N ASN A 69 5.93 10.30 16.33
CA ASN A 69 7.29 9.86 16.02
C ASN A 69 7.47 9.50 14.55
N GLU A 70 6.42 9.06 13.86
CA GLU A 70 6.48 8.75 12.43
C GLU A 70 6.88 9.97 11.59
N LYS A 71 6.46 11.19 11.97
CA LYS A 71 6.89 12.43 11.31
C LYS A 71 8.40 12.63 11.39
N TRP A 72 9.02 12.30 12.53
CA TRP A 72 10.47 12.35 12.70
C TRP A 72 11.19 11.22 11.96
N LEU A 73 10.61 10.01 11.88
CA LEU A 73 11.22 8.93 11.11
C LEU A 73 11.32 9.27 9.62
N ARG A 74 10.38 10.06 9.10
CA ARG A 74 10.36 10.53 7.70
C ARG A 74 11.49 11.51 7.43
N ASP A 75 11.58 12.55 8.26
CA ASP A 75 12.67 13.52 8.21
C ASP A 75 13.38 13.61 9.57
N PRO A 76 14.40 12.75 9.79
CA PRO A 76 15.16 12.79 11.03
C PRO A 76 16.08 14.02 11.12
N GLY A 77 16.21 14.79 10.03
CA GLY A 77 17.17 15.87 9.86
C GLY A 77 18.62 15.39 9.75
N SER A 78 19.54 16.36 9.75
CA SER A 78 20.97 16.13 9.96
C SER A 78 21.36 16.65 11.35
N ARG A 79 22.29 15.95 12.03
CA ARG A 79 22.84 16.39 13.33
C ARG A 79 24.35 16.46 13.24
N ARG A 80 24.93 17.60 13.63
CA ARG A 80 26.37 17.90 13.51
C ARG A 80 26.93 17.68 12.09
N GLY A 81 26.11 17.89 11.07
CA GLY A 81 26.47 17.68 9.66
C GLY A 81 26.42 16.22 9.18
N ASN A 82 26.13 15.25 10.06
CA ASN A 82 26.01 13.84 9.69
C ASN A 82 24.54 13.40 9.56
N PRO A 83 24.18 12.60 8.53
CA PRO A 83 22.85 12.02 8.41
C PRO A 83 22.59 11.00 9.52
N VAL A 84 21.36 10.97 10.05
CA VAL A 84 20.94 9.93 10.99
C VAL A 84 20.83 8.60 10.25
N HIS A 85 21.46 7.54 10.78
CA HIS A 85 21.41 6.21 10.17
C HIS A 85 19.96 5.67 10.12
N TRP A 86 19.58 5.00 9.03
CA TRP A 86 18.19 4.56 8.79
C TRP A 86 17.63 3.60 9.84
N GLN A 87 18.50 2.87 10.55
CA GLN A 87 18.12 1.96 11.64
C GLN A 87 17.58 2.71 12.87
N CYS A 88 17.87 4.00 13.00
CA CYS A 88 17.45 4.80 14.14
C CYS A 88 15.91 4.87 14.22
N GLY A 89 15.36 4.45 15.36
CA GLY A 89 13.92 4.44 15.61
C GLY A 89 13.14 3.23 15.07
N LEU A 90 13.80 2.34 14.31
CA LEU A 90 13.24 1.03 13.98
C LEU A 90 13.44 0.04 15.13
N VAL A 91 12.67 -1.04 15.12
CA VAL A 91 12.79 -2.12 16.12
C VAL A 91 13.03 -3.48 15.48
N THR A 92 13.72 -4.35 16.22
CA THR A 92 14.16 -5.68 15.77
C THR A 92 13.74 -6.80 16.72
N LEU A 93 13.83 -8.06 16.29
CA LEU A 93 13.50 -9.21 17.14
C LEU A 93 14.35 -9.35 18.41
N PRO A 94 15.67 -9.07 18.39
CA PRO A 94 16.46 -9.04 19.64
C PRO A 94 15.93 -8.05 20.69
N GLN A 95 15.20 -7.01 20.25
CA GLN A 95 14.59 -6.01 21.13
C GLN A 95 13.15 -6.36 21.52
N ALA A 96 12.67 -7.56 21.23
CA ALA A 96 11.28 -7.93 21.47
C ALA A 96 10.88 -7.89 22.96
N GLU A 97 11.80 -8.13 23.89
CA GLU A 97 11.50 -8.08 25.33
C GLU A 97 11.11 -6.67 25.80
N ILE A 98 11.88 -5.66 25.39
CA ILE A 98 11.61 -4.26 25.71
C ILE A 98 10.42 -3.72 24.91
N VAL A 99 10.25 -4.14 23.66
CA VAL A 99 9.15 -3.72 22.78
C VAL A 99 7.80 -4.29 23.26
N PHE A 100 7.79 -5.55 23.68
CA PHE A 100 6.63 -6.31 24.15
C PHE A 100 6.76 -6.66 25.64
N PRO A 101 6.57 -5.67 26.54
CA PRO A 101 6.66 -5.91 27.98
C PRO A 101 5.62 -6.96 28.40
N GLY A 102 6.05 -7.92 29.23
CA GLY A 102 5.22 -9.04 29.66
C GLY A 102 5.09 -10.18 28.65
N SER A 103 5.78 -10.11 27.50
CA SER A 103 5.87 -11.26 26.60
C SER A 103 6.70 -12.39 27.21
N VAL A 104 6.35 -13.63 26.91
CA VAL A 104 7.04 -14.83 27.43
C VAL A 104 7.80 -15.50 26.30
N LEU A 105 9.13 -15.55 26.41
CA LEU A 105 9.98 -16.27 25.47
C LEU A 105 10.10 -17.73 25.87
N THR A 106 9.82 -18.63 24.93
CA THR A 106 10.09 -20.07 25.04
C THR A 106 10.98 -20.51 23.87
N VAL A 107 11.43 -21.77 23.91
CA VAL A 107 12.16 -22.38 22.79
C VAL A 107 11.35 -22.42 21.49
N SER A 108 10.02 -22.45 21.59
CA SER A 108 9.12 -22.58 20.43
C SER A 108 8.58 -21.24 19.91
N GLY A 109 8.82 -20.13 20.62
CA GLY A 109 8.33 -18.82 20.21
C GLY A 109 8.22 -17.82 21.36
N ARG A 110 7.94 -16.57 21.03
CA ARG A 110 7.62 -15.51 22.00
C ARG A 110 6.13 -15.25 21.99
N LYS A 111 5.48 -15.53 23.11
CA LYS A 111 4.05 -15.31 23.33
C LYS A 111 3.78 -13.88 23.76
N ILE A 112 2.86 -13.21 23.07
CA ILE A 112 2.42 -11.83 23.34
C ILE A 112 0.92 -11.87 23.64
N MET A 113 0.55 -11.41 24.84
CA MET A 113 -0.85 -11.23 25.21
C MET A 113 -1.37 -9.92 24.63
N ARG A 114 -2.58 -9.95 24.06
CA ARG A 114 -3.24 -8.77 23.55
C ARG A 114 -4.20 -8.18 24.60
N PRO A 115 -4.33 -6.85 24.70
CA PRO A 115 -5.30 -6.22 25.61
C PRO A 115 -6.74 -6.66 25.30
N LYS A 116 -7.60 -6.82 26.30
CA LYS A 116 -9.03 -7.13 26.05
C LYS A 116 -9.78 -5.88 25.65
N ASP A 117 -9.64 -4.82 26.44
CA ASP A 117 -10.31 -3.54 26.24
C ASP A 117 -9.28 -2.52 25.75
N MET A 118 -9.62 -1.79 24.70
CA MET A 118 -8.80 -0.71 24.15
C MET A 118 -9.69 0.52 23.95
N PRO A 119 -9.28 1.72 24.39
CA PRO A 119 -10.05 2.92 24.18
C PRO A 119 -10.07 3.28 22.68
N GLY A 120 -11.15 3.94 22.28
CA GLY A 120 -11.45 4.27 20.89
C GLY A 120 -12.58 3.42 20.35
N PHE A 121 -12.71 3.40 19.02
CA PHE A 121 -13.72 2.62 18.30
C PHE A 121 -13.06 1.53 17.48
N GLU A 122 -13.44 0.28 17.73
CA GLU A 122 -12.83 -0.91 17.12
C GLU A 122 -13.68 -1.43 15.96
N LEU A 123 -13.03 -1.70 14.84
CA LEU A 123 -13.64 -2.17 13.60
C LEU A 123 -13.03 -3.52 13.21
N MET A 124 -13.87 -4.47 12.80
CA MET A 124 -13.45 -5.78 12.30
C MET A 124 -12.53 -6.56 13.25
N CYS A 125 -12.71 -6.40 14.57
CA CYS A 125 -11.92 -7.11 15.57
C CYS A 125 -12.43 -8.53 15.88
N GLY A 126 -13.50 -9.01 15.23
CA GLY A 126 -14.07 -10.34 15.45
C GLY A 126 -13.20 -11.54 15.03
N ALA A 127 -12.07 -11.32 14.34
CA ALA A 127 -11.07 -12.34 14.03
C ALA A 127 -9.79 -12.20 14.89
N ARG A 128 -9.74 -11.17 15.74
CA ARG A 128 -8.60 -10.85 16.58
C ARG A 128 -8.44 -11.91 17.67
N GLN A 129 -7.23 -12.47 17.75
CA GLN A 129 -6.87 -13.42 18.80
C GLN A 129 -6.47 -12.70 20.09
N ASP A 130 -6.78 -13.29 21.25
CA ASP A 130 -6.38 -12.78 22.57
C ASP A 130 -4.86 -12.83 22.81
N GLN A 131 -4.15 -13.62 22.02
CA GLN A 131 -2.71 -13.78 22.09
C GLN A 131 -2.15 -14.13 20.71
N ILE A 132 -0.87 -13.82 20.49
CA ILE A 132 -0.10 -14.31 19.35
C ILE A 132 1.23 -14.89 19.81
N THR A 133 1.83 -15.72 18.95
CA THR A 133 3.20 -16.20 19.15
C THR A 133 4.02 -15.79 17.94
N ILE A 134 5.18 -15.18 18.17
CA ILE A 134 6.12 -14.78 17.13
C ILE A 134 7.41 -15.60 17.22
N GLN A 135 8.22 -15.58 16.16
CA GLN A 135 9.50 -16.28 16.11
C GLN A 135 10.38 -15.92 17.33
N PRO A 136 11.05 -16.91 17.96
CA PRO A 136 11.81 -16.69 19.20
C PRO A 136 13.13 -15.93 18.97
N SER A 137 13.65 -15.93 17.74
CA SER A 137 14.91 -15.27 17.37
C SER A 137 14.98 -14.97 15.88
N THR A 138 15.92 -14.10 15.49
CA THR A 138 16.27 -13.83 14.08
C THR A 138 16.70 -15.12 13.35
N SER A 139 17.40 -16.02 14.02
CA SER A 139 17.81 -17.30 13.43
C SER A 139 16.61 -18.20 13.09
N ALA A 140 15.64 -18.30 14.01
CA ALA A 140 14.42 -19.09 13.78
C ALA A 140 13.55 -18.47 12.68
N PHE A 141 13.49 -17.13 12.64
CA PHE A 141 12.87 -16.42 11.53
C PHE A 141 13.55 -16.74 10.20
N SER A 142 14.88 -16.66 10.12
CA SER A 142 15.64 -16.92 8.89
C SER A 142 15.39 -18.32 8.34
N GLN A 143 15.40 -19.35 9.20
CA GLN A 143 15.08 -20.72 8.81
C GLN A 143 13.63 -20.84 8.27
N THR A 144 12.67 -20.27 9.00
CA THR A 144 11.25 -20.28 8.59
C THR A 144 11.06 -19.51 7.28
N PHE A 145 11.77 -18.39 7.10
CA PHE A 145 11.73 -17.60 5.87
C PHE A 145 12.26 -18.39 4.68
N GLU A 146 13.38 -19.09 4.84
CA GLU A 146 13.95 -19.94 3.80
C GLU A 146 12.98 -21.07 3.40
N GLU A 147 12.28 -21.68 4.36
CA GLU A 147 11.27 -22.70 4.11
C GLU A 147 10.03 -22.12 3.41
N LEU A 148 9.47 -21.03 3.93
CA LEU A 148 8.27 -20.40 3.37
C LEU A 148 8.54 -19.82 2.00
N SER A 149 9.70 -19.20 1.76
CA SER A 149 10.14 -18.75 0.42
C SER A 149 10.56 -19.90 -0.50
N GLN A 150 10.42 -21.16 -0.05
CA GLN A 150 10.73 -22.38 -0.80
C GLN A 150 12.17 -22.41 -1.33
N ARG A 151 13.10 -21.82 -0.58
CA ARG A 151 14.54 -21.71 -0.91
C ARG A 151 14.82 -20.99 -2.24
N LEU A 152 13.85 -20.27 -2.80
CA LEU A 152 13.98 -19.57 -4.07
C LEU A 152 15.01 -18.43 -4.03
N LEU A 153 15.31 -17.91 -2.83
CA LEU A 153 16.25 -16.81 -2.59
C LEU A 153 17.59 -17.27 -1.99
N ARG A 154 17.90 -18.56 -2.00
CA ARG A 154 19.16 -19.07 -1.46
C ARG A 154 20.34 -18.46 -2.22
N ASN A 155 21.37 -18.05 -1.49
CA ASN A 155 22.57 -17.35 -2.01
C ASN A 155 22.30 -15.99 -2.67
N LEU A 156 21.15 -15.36 -2.40
CA LEU A 156 20.91 -13.98 -2.81
C LEU A 156 21.94 -13.05 -2.15
N ASP A 157 22.44 -12.09 -2.93
CA ASP A 157 23.17 -10.94 -2.38
C ASP A 157 22.14 -9.91 -1.91
N TRP A 158 21.96 -9.88 -0.59
CA TRP A 158 20.98 -9.03 0.09
C TRP A 158 21.38 -7.55 0.15
N THR A 159 22.59 -7.20 -0.28
CA THR A 159 23.02 -5.79 -0.35
C THR A 159 22.03 -5.00 -1.22
N ASN A 160 21.46 -3.92 -0.67
CA ASN A 160 20.45 -3.07 -1.31
C ASN A 160 19.11 -3.75 -1.62
N VAL A 161 18.79 -4.87 -0.97
CA VAL A 161 17.52 -5.61 -1.16
C VAL A 161 16.83 -5.85 0.16
N MET A 162 15.50 -5.69 0.20
CA MET A 162 14.68 -6.02 1.35
C MET A 162 13.40 -6.73 0.88
N VAL A 163 13.00 -7.80 1.58
CA VAL A 163 11.66 -8.37 1.46
C VAL A 163 10.78 -7.73 2.54
N ALA A 164 9.57 -7.29 2.22
CA ALA A 164 8.73 -6.59 3.19
C ALA A 164 7.24 -6.98 3.10
N GLY A 165 6.46 -6.57 4.10
CA GLY A 165 5.02 -6.77 4.10
C GLY A 165 4.57 -8.17 4.53
N GLY A 166 3.61 -8.73 3.80
CA GLY A 166 2.87 -9.92 4.22
C GLY A 166 3.72 -11.17 4.41
N MET A 167 4.75 -11.37 3.57
CA MET A 167 5.65 -12.52 3.71
C MET A 167 6.43 -12.48 5.03
N VAL A 168 6.91 -11.29 5.41
CA VAL A 168 7.66 -11.10 6.67
C VAL A 168 6.75 -11.33 7.87
N LEU A 169 5.54 -10.79 7.85
CA LEU A 169 4.54 -11.03 8.90
C LEU A 169 4.16 -12.51 9.01
N GLY A 170 3.86 -13.16 7.88
CA GLY A 170 3.52 -14.57 7.83
C GLY A 170 4.64 -15.45 8.39
N THR A 171 5.89 -15.16 8.03
CA THR A 171 7.07 -15.82 8.59
C THR A 171 7.20 -15.59 10.09
N LEU A 172 6.99 -14.35 10.53
CA LEU A 172 7.13 -13.95 11.92
C LEU A 172 6.14 -14.67 12.84
N ILE A 173 4.94 -14.97 12.38
CA ILE A 173 3.90 -15.65 13.20
C ILE A 173 3.80 -17.16 12.93
N SER A 174 4.48 -17.69 11.92
CA SER A 174 4.48 -19.12 11.57
C SER A 174 5.44 -19.94 12.45
N VAL A 175 5.14 -20.01 13.74
CA VAL A 175 5.94 -20.73 14.73
C VAL A 175 5.61 -22.23 14.81
N ASP A 176 6.64 -23.07 14.90
CA ASP A 176 6.50 -24.50 15.19
C ASP A 176 6.36 -24.72 16.71
N ALA A 177 5.20 -24.36 17.26
CA ALA A 177 4.90 -24.51 18.68
C ALA A 177 3.75 -25.50 18.93
N PRO A 178 3.73 -26.24 20.07
CA PRO A 178 2.52 -26.90 20.54
C PRO A 178 1.42 -25.85 20.77
N GLY A 179 0.36 -25.88 19.96
CA GLY A 179 -0.67 -24.83 19.92
C GLY A 179 -0.40 -23.71 18.91
N GLY A 180 0.67 -23.79 18.12
CA GLY A 180 0.81 -23.01 16.89
C GLY A 180 -0.26 -23.46 15.91
N ASP A 181 -1.04 -22.51 15.39
CA ASP A 181 -2.16 -22.82 14.51
C ASP A 181 -1.64 -23.26 13.13
N PRO A 182 -1.80 -24.54 12.74
CA PRO A 182 -1.38 -25.03 11.43
C PRO A 182 -2.08 -24.27 10.30
N HIS A 183 -3.28 -23.74 10.55
CA HIS A 183 -4.01 -22.92 9.58
C HIS A 183 -3.28 -21.61 9.26
N LEU A 184 -2.45 -21.06 10.16
CA LEU A 184 -1.67 -19.86 9.85
C LEU A 184 -0.69 -20.13 8.70
N ARG A 185 0.07 -21.24 8.72
CA ARG A 185 0.99 -21.56 7.62
C ARG A 185 0.27 -21.69 6.27
N HIS A 186 -0.93 -22.28 6.28
CA HIS A 186 -1.79 -22.36 5.09
C HIS A 186 -2.37 -21.00 4.69
N MET A 187 -2.72 -20.13 5.64
CA MET A 187 -3.23 -18.77 5.38
C MET A 187 -2.18 -17.88 4.69
N TRP A 188 -0.89 -18.17 4.88
CA TRP A 188 0.23 -17.47 4.26
C TRP A 188 0.85 -18.23 3.08
N SER A 189 0.33 -19.41 2.69
CA SER A 189 0.92 -20.27 1.65
C SER A 189 0.89 -19.68 0.23
N SER A 190 0.06 -18.67 0.03
CA SER A 190 -0.15 -17.96 -1.23
C SER A 190 0.50 -16.59 -1.31
N SER A 191 1.00 -16.08 -0.18
CA SER A 191 1.53 -14.72 -0.14
C SER A 191 2.77 -14.65 -1.02
N ASP A 192 2.81 -13.64 -1.88
CA ASP A 192 3.96 -13.40 -2.73
C ASP A 192 5.13 -12.88 -1.91
N VAL A 193 6.33 -13.05 -2.45
CA VAL A 193 7.54 -12.45 -1.89
C VAL A 193 7.68 -11.05 -2.49
N ASP A 194 7.14 -10.05 -1.80
CA ASP A 194 7.28 -8.64 -2.17
C ASP A 194 8.68 -8.13 -1.79
N MET A 195 9.44 -7.72 -2.81
CA MET A 195 10.85 -7.32 -2.71
C MET A 195 11.04 -5.88 -3.19
N TYR A 196 11.92 -5.18 -2.50
CA TYR A 196 12.26 -3.79 -2.72
C TYR A 196 13.77 -3.65 -2.91
N VAL A 197 14.16 -2.73 -3.78
CA VAL A 197 15.54 -2.31 -3.99
C VAL A 197 15.69 -0.90 -3.42
N TYR A 198 16.76 -0.64 -2.68
CA TYR A 198 16.98 0.65 -2.01
C TYR A 198 18.40 1.16 -2.18
N GLY A 199 18.60 2.48 -2.12
CA GLY A 199 19.91 3.13 -2.14
C GLY A 199 20.70 2.93 -3.44
N LEU A 200 20.02 2.67 -4.56
CA LEU A 200 20.63 2.46 -5.88
C LEU A 200 20.05 3.43 -6.91
N SER A 201 20.87 3.81 -7.90
CA SER A 201 20.37 4.48 -9.10
C SER A 201 19.50 3.53 -9.93
N ALA A 202 18.67 4.05 -10.83
CA ALA A 202 17.80 3.25 -11.70
C ALA A 202 18.57 2.16 -12.48
N GLU A 203 19.77 2.46 -12.95
CA GLU A 203 20.62 1.55 -13.73
C GLU A 203 21.12 0.40 -12.85
N LYS A 204 21.61 0.73 -11.64
CA LYS A 204 22.07 -0.25 -10.66
C LYS A 204 20.92 -1.09 -10.09
N ALA A 205 19.76 -0.48 -9.88
CA ALA A 205 18.56 -1.18 -9.43
C ALA A 205 18.08 -2.17 -10.50
N THR A 206 18.11 -1.77 -11.78
CA THR A 206 17.80 -2.66 -12.91
C THR A 206 18.80 -3.83 -13.01
N ALA A 207 20.10 -3.57 -12.78
CA ALA A 207 21.09 -4.64 -12.67
C ALA A 207 20.82 -5.57 -11.47
N LYS A 208 20.39 -5.02 -10.33
CA LYS A 208 20.00 -5.82 -9.15
C LYS A 208 18.80 -6.71 -9.45
N ILE A 209 17.78 -6.24 -10.19
CA ILE A 209 16.66 -7.09 -10.66
C ILE A 209 17.15 -8.30 -11.44
N ARG A 210 18.14 -8.12 -12.35
CA ARG A 210 18.75 -9.25 -13.10
C ARG A 210 19.41 -10.25 -12.16
N HIS A 211 20.16 -9.77 -11.17
CA HIS A 211 20.78 -10.61 -10.14
C HIS A 211 19.74 -11.43 -9.36
N VAL A 212 18.63 -10.80 -8.93
CA VAL A 212 17.54 -11.51 -8.24
C VAL A 212 16.92 -12.57 -9.15
N TYR A 213 16.69 -12.25 -10.43
CA TYR A 213 16.13 -13.19 -11.40
C TYR A 213 17.02 -14.40 -11.62
N GLU A 214 18.33 -14.21 -11.79
CA GLU A 214 19.26 -15.32 -11.95
C GLU A 214 19.41 -16.15 -10.67
N THR A 215 19.38 -15.51 -9.49
CA THR A 215 19.35 -16.23 -8.20
C THR A 215 18.10 -17.12 -8.13
N PHE A 216 16.92 -16.56 -8.40
CA PHE A 216 15.66 -17.29 -8.46
C PHE A 216 15.76 -18.50 -9.41
N ARG A 217 16.24 -18.29 -10.64
CA ARG A 217 16.38 -19.36 -11.64
C ARG A 217 17.36 -20.44 -11.22
N SER A 218 18.48 -20.08 -10.61
CA SER A 218 19.51 -21.02 -10.16
C SER A 218 19.01 -21.96 -9.05
N ASN A 219 18.01 -21.53 -8.28
CA ASN A 219 17.39 -22.31 -7.22
C ASN A 219 16.21 -23.19 -7.70
N LEU A 220 15.86 -23.12 -8.98
CA LEU A 220 14.85 -24.00 -9.58
C LEU A 220 15.49 -25.29 -10.12
N PRO A 221 14.74 -26.42 -10.18
CA PRO A 221 15.19 -27.60 -10.90
C PRO A 221 15.56 -27.26 -12.35
N ALA A 222 16.59 -27.93 -12.87
CA ALA A 222 17.06 -27.72 -14.24
C ALA A 222 15.91 -27.82 -15.27
N ALA A 223 15.92 -26.93 -16.26
CA ALA A 223 14.89 -26.79 -17.30
C ALA A 223 13.47 -26.42 -16.81
N THR A 224 13.29 -25.99 -15.55
CA THR A 224 12.00 -25.43 -15.10
C THR A 224 11.70 -24.15 -15.88
N PRO A 225 10.58 -24.08 -16.62
CA PRO A 225 10.22 -22.86 -17.34
C PRO A 225 9.92 -21.72 -16.37
N THR A 226 10.37 -20.52 -16.73
CA THR A 226 10.13 -19.29 -15.98
C THR A 226 9.54 -18.22 -16.89
N LEU A 227 8.75 -17.33 -16.30
CA LEU A 227 8.20 -16.16 -16.97
C LEU A 227 8.35 -14.96 -16.05
N ALA A 228 9.00 -13.90 -16.54
CA ALA A 228 8.99 -12.61 -15.87
C ALA A 228 7.91 -11.75 -16.53
N VAL A 229 7.03 -11.18 -15.72
CA VAL A 229 5.93 -10.31 -16.16
C VAL A 229 6.16 -8.92 -15.60
N ARG A 230 6.08 -7.91 -16.45
CA ARG A 230 6.22 -6.50 -16.09
C ARG A 230 4.92 -5.77 -16.35
N ASN A 231 4.48 -5.00 -15.36
CA ASN A 231 3.45 -3.98 -15.49
C ASN A 231 4.07 -2.61 -15.10
N ALA A 232 3.26 -1.56 -14.97
CA ALA A 232 3.75 -0.21 -14.67
C ALA A 232 4.34 -0.03 -13.25
N LYS A 233 4.19 -1.02 -12.36
CA LYS A 233 4.55 -0.93 -10.93
C LYS A 233 5.46 -2.05 -10.45
N THR A 234 5.38 -3.23 -11.06
CA THR A 234 6.12 -4.42 -10.62
C THR A 234 6.71 -5.21 -11.76
N ILE A 235 7.77 -5.94 -11.43
CA ILE A 235 8.21 -7.11 -12.18
C ILE A 235 8.02 -8.35 -11.30
N THR A 236 7.23 -9.31 -11.76
CA THR A 236 6.91 -10.54 -11.02
C THR A 236 7.45 -11.77 -11.75
N PHE A 237 8.16 -12.62 -11.02
CA PHE A 237 8.73 -13.86 -11.51
C PHE A 237 7.78 -15.03 -11.22
N TYR A 238 7.48 -15.78 -12.27
CA TYR A 238 6.61 -16.94 -12.25
C TYR A 238 7.39 -18.20 -12.63
N ALA A 239 7.05 -19.31 -11.98
CA ALA A 239 7.41 -20.67 -12.35
C ALA A 239 6.13 -21.55 -12.33
N ARG A 240 6.27 -22.86 -12.16
CA ARG A 240 5.12 -23.76 -11.99
C ARG A 240 4.45 -23.56 -10.63
N TYR A 241 3.12 -23.69 -10.55
CA TYR A 241 2.44 -23.86 -9.28
C TYR A 241 2.93 -25.15 -8.57
N PRO A 242 3.06 -25.18 -7.23
CA PRO A 242 2.78 -24.13 -6.25
C PRO A 242 4.02 -23.29 -5.87
N LEU A 243 5.00 -23.12 -6.77
CA LEU A 243 6.18 -22.33 -6.46
C LEU A 243 5.81 -20.85 -6.27
N ARG A 244 6.27 -20.22 -5.19
CA ARG A 244 5.91 -18.84 -4.90
C ARG A 244 6.43 -17.87 -5.95
N ARG A 245 5.66 -16.80 -6.13
CA ARG A 245 6.03 -15.68 -6.99
C ARG A 245 6.95 -14.75 -6.21
N ILE A 246 7.98 -14.23 -6.89
CA ILE A 246 8.82 -13.14 -6.40
C ILE A 246 8.40 -11.89 -7.14
N GLN A 247 7.99 -10.87 -6.42
CA GLN A 247 7.49 -9.62 -6.98
C GLN A 247 8.41 -8.49 -6.56
N ILE A 248 8.99 -7.78 -7.54
CA ILE A 248 9.88 -6.64 -7.28
C ILE A 248 9.12 -5.36 -7.57
N VAL A 249 8.97 -4.52 -6.54
CA VAL A 249 8.32 -3.21 -6.63
C VAL A 249 9.24 -2.21 -7.33
N LEU A 250 8.75 -1.56 -8.39
CA LEU A 250 9.48 -0.59 -9.22
C LEU A 250 9.42 0.81 -8.60
N LYS A 251 9.89 0.93 -7.36
CA LYS A 251 9.98 2.20 -6.63
C LYS A 251 11.38 2.35 -6.08
N LEU A 252 12.07 3.42 -6.47
CA LEU A 252 13.37 3.77 -5.89
C LEU A 252 13.17 4.45 -4.55
N VAL A 253 13.87 3.97 -3.53
CA VAL A 253 13.86 4.55 -2.19
C VAL A 253 15.28 4.56 -1.64
N ASP A 254 15.58 5.50 -0.75
CA ASP A 254 16.96 5.70 -0.30
C ASP A 254 17.41 4.65 0.72
N SER A 255 16.51 4.23 1.62
CA SER A 255 16.85 3.32 2.71
C SER A 255 15.77 2.28 3.00
N PRO A 256 16.11 1.20 3.75
CA PRO A 256 15.11 0.23 4.21
C PRO A 256 14.00 0.85 5.06
N LYS A 257 14.30 1.89 5.85
CA LYS A 257 13.31 2.63 6.62
C LYS A 257 12.23 3.24 5.69
N ASP A 258 12.63 3.78 4.55
CA ASP A 258 11.72 4.40 3.59
C ASP A 258 10.85 3.35 2.89
N VAL A 259 11.36 2.13 2.68
CA VAL A 259 10.53 0.97 2.29
C VAL A 259 9.39 0.78 3.30
N LEU A 260 9.70 0.75 4.60
CA LEU A 260 8.70 0.48 5.64
C LEU A 260 7.70 1.63 5.84
N LEU A 261 8.13 2.88 5.68
CA LEU A 261 7.29 4.06 5.81
C LEU A 261 6.19 4.14 4.74
N ASN A 262 6.43 3.53 3.58
CA ASN A 262 5.51 3.45 2.45
C ASN A 262 4.34 2.47 2.66
N PHE A 263 4.35 1.62 3.70
CA PHE A 263 3.24 0.71 3.97
C PHE A 263 2.00 1.45 4.48
N ASP A 264 0.84 1.03 3.95
CA ASP A 264 -0.49 1.56 4.26
C ASP A 264 -1.00 1.06 5.61
N LEU A 265 -0.93 -0.26 5.83
CA LEU A 265 -1.34 -0.93 7.06
C LEU A 265 -0.15 -1.09 8.02
N ASP A 266 -0.38 -0.75 9.28
CA ASP A 266 0.65 -0.77 10.31
C ASP A 266 1.27 -2.15 10.47
N ILE A 267 0.45 -3.21 10.44
CA ILE A 267 0.95 -4.59 10.58
C ILE A 267 1.83 -5.06 9.41
N CYS A 268 1.76 -4.38 8.26
CA CYS A 268 2.60 -4.70 7.12
C CYS A 268 3.95 -3.96 7.15
N ALA A 269 4.13 -2.99 8.04
CA ALA A 269 5.30 -2.12 8.06
C ALA A 269 6.53 -2.79 8.71
N MET A 270 6.95 -3.91 8.12
CA MET A 270 8.09 -4.74 8.54
C MET A 270 8.82 -5.34 7.34
N GLY A 271 10.12 -5.60 7.51
CA GLY A 271 11.02 -6.03 6.46
C GLY A 271 12.10 -6.98 6.95
N TRP A 272 12.63 -7.78 6.02
CA TRP A 272 13.75 -8.69 6.17
C TRP A 272 14.83 -8.31 5.15
N ASP A 273 16.02 -7.96 5.64
CA ASP A 273 17.16 -7.52 4.81
C ASP A 273 18.20 -8.62 4.57
N GLY A 274 17.86 -9.89 4.85
CA GLY A 274 18.82 -11.00 4.79
C GLY A 274 19.58 -11.26 6.09
N SER A 275 19.56 -10.32 7.03
CA SER A 275 20.27 -10.42 8.31
C SER A 275 19.36 -10.28 9.52
N ASP A 276 18.45 -9.29 9.52
CA ASP A 276 17.56 -9.00 10.63
C ASP A 276 16.14 -8.65 10.17
N VAL A 277 15.19 -8.79 11.10
CA VAL A 277 13.81 -8.36 10.92
C VAL A 277 13.65 -6.96 11.48
N TRP A 278 13.27 -6.03 10.62
CA TRP A 278 13.06 -4.62 10.94
C TRP A 278 11.58 -4.31 10.96
N MET A 279 11.13 -3.54 11.95
CA MET A 279 9.73 -3.12 12.10
C MET A 279 9.68 -1.63 12.40
N LEU A 280 8.69 -0.93 11.84
CA LEU A 280 8.30 0.37 12.37
C LEU A 280 7.62 0.20 13.75
N PRO A 281 7.72 1.20 14.65
CA PRO A 281 7.03 1.16 15.94
C PRO A 281 5.52 0.88 15.83
N ARG A 282 4.87 1.39 14.78
CA ARG A 282 3.46 1.10 14.48
C ARG A 282 3.18 -0.37 14.18
N ALA A 283 4.10 -1.09 13.53
CA ALA A 283 3.99 -2.52 13.28
C ALA A 283 4.12 -3.34 14.56
N ALA A 284 5.10 -2.99 15.39
CA ALA A 284 5.25 -3.60 16.71
C ALA A 284 4.00 -3.38 17.57
N ARG A 285 3.45 -2.16 17.61
CA ARG A 285 2.18 -1.89 18.29
C ARG A 285 1.05 -2.74 17.70
N ALA A 286 0.91 -2.84 16.38
CA ALA A 286 -0.13 -3.66 15.74
C ALA A 286 0.00 -5.16 16.06
N LEU A 287 1.21 -5.69 16.25
CA LEU A 287 1.42 -7.06 16.77
C LEU A 287 0.85 -7.22 18.18
N LYS A 288 1.12 -6.26 19.07
CA LYS A 288 0.65 -6.24 20.46
C LYS A 288 -0.87 -6.05 20.57
N THR A 289 -1.42 -5.11 19.81
CA THR A 289 -2.83 -4.73 19.92
C THR A 289 -3.74 -5.55 19.03
N GLY A 290 -3.23 -6.16 17.95
CA GLY A 290 -4.07 -6.78 16.94
C GLY A 290 -4.89 -5.79 16.11
N CYS A 291 -4.51 -4.51 16.09
CA CYS A 291 -5.20 -3.46 15.34
C CYS A 291 -4.23 -2.55 14.59
N ASN A 292 -4.58 -2.25 13.35
CA ASN A 292 -4.08 -1.08 12.63
C ASN A 292 -4.77 0.17 13.18
N ILE A 293 -4.09 1.30 13.21
CA ILE A 293 -4.67 2.58 13.64
C ILE A 293 -5.20 3.30 12.42
N PHE A 294 -6.44 3.77 12.52
CA PHE A 294 -7.03 4.63 11.51
C PHE A 294 -6.29 5.97 11.46
N THR A 295 -5.98 6.40 10.24
CA THR A 295 -5.52 7.75 9.92
C THR A 295 -6.12 8.12 8.57
N MET A 296 -6.23 9.40 8.25
CA MET A 296 -6.69 9.84 6.93
C MET A 296 -5.71 9.43 5.84
N ASN A 297 -4.44 9.13 6.13
CA ASN A 297 -3.55 8.47 5.18
C ASN A 297 -4.03 7.09 4.72
N LEU A 298 -4.85 6.39 5.52
CA LEU A 298 -5.48 5.14 5.12
C LEU A 298 -6.49 5.35 3.97
N ILE A 299 -7.07 6.55 3.86
CA ILE A 299 -8.13 6.92 2.92
C ILE A 299 -7.61 7.81 1.78
N HIS A 300 -6.88 8.86 2.12
CA HIS A 300 -6.35 9.90 1.24
C HIS A 300 -4.85 9.78 0.98
N GLY A 301 -4.19 8.72 1.44
CA GLY A 301 -2.77 8.52 1.19
C GLY A 301 -2.44 8.70 -0.28
N HIS A 302 -1.42 9.51 -0.55
CA HIS A 302 -1.18 10.03 -1.89
C HIS A 302 -0.17 9.15 -2.62
N TYR A 303 -0.34 8.95 -3.93
CA TYR A 303 0.56 8.11 -4.72
C TYR A 303 2.00 8.64 -4.76
N LEU A 304 2.14 9.97 -4.65
CA LEU A 304 3.42 10.69 -4.56
C LEU A 304 3.83 11.02 -3.13
N SER A 305 2.95 10.80 -2.14
CA SER A 305 3.38 10.95 -0.75
C SER A 305 4.09 9.69 -0.28
N GLU A 306 4.74 9.84 0.87
CA GLU A 306 5.51 8.80 1.51
C GLU A 306 4.64 7.74 2.21
N ARG A 307 3.29 7.83 2.15
CA ARG A 307 2.34 6.78 2.60
C ARG A 307 1.16 6.71 1.63
N ARG A 308 1.04 5.57 0.94
CA ARG A 308 -0.05 5.31 -0.03
C ARG A 308 -1.39 5.11 0.69
N ALA A 309 -2.50 5.47 0.04
CA ALA A 309 -3.83 5.12 0.55
C ALA A 309 -3.96 3.60 0.63
N SER A 310 -4.66 3.12 1.65
CA SER A 310 -5.01 1.72 1.75
C SER A 310 -6.10 1.38 0.77
N GLN A 311 -6.14 0.11 0.40
CA GLN A 311 -7.23 -0.44 -0.40
C GLN A 311 -8.25 -1.14 0.49
N PRO A 312 -9.57 -1.04 0.17
CA PRO A 312 -10.62 -1.78 0.87
C PRO A 312 -10.25 -3.25 1.08
N GLN A 313 -9.83 -3.92 0.01
CA GLN A 313 -9.52 -5.35 -0.02
C GLN A 313 -8.40 -5.71 0.95
N ARG A 314 -7.40 -4.84 1.11
CA ARG A 314 -6.29 -5.06 2.06
C ARG A 314 -6.77 -4.96 3.50
N ILE A 315 -7.63 -4.00 3.81
CA ILE A 315 -8.21 -3.86 5.15
C ILE A 315 -8.96 -5.14 5.54
N PHE A 316 -9.85 -5.64 4.66
CA PHE A 316 -10.60 -6.87 4.91
C PHE A 316 -9.70 -8.12 4.95
N LYS A 317 -8.70 -8.21 4.06
CA LYS A 317 -7.71 -9.30 4.05
C LYS A 317 -6.97 -9.40 5.38
N TYR A 318 -6.50 -8.28 5.94
CA TYR A 318 -5.79 -8.28 7.22
C TYR A 318 -6.73 -8.37 8.43
N ALA A 319 -7.96 -7.88 8.33
CA ALA A 319 -9.01 -8.17 9.29
C ALA A 319 -9.26 -9.68 9.41
N ASN A 320 -9.40 -10.40 8.29
CA ASN A 320 -9.50 -11.87 8.26
C ASN A 320 -8.28 -12.58 8.88
N LYS A 321 -7.12 -11.94 8.88
CA LYS A 321 -5.88 -12.41 9.51
C LYS A 321 -5.76 -12.04 10.99
N GLY A 322 -6.81 -11.47 11.58
CA GLY A 322 -6.87 -11.10 12.99
C GLY A 322 -6.26 -9.74 13.32
N TYR A 323 -6.23 -8.83 12.34
CA TYR A 323 -5.78 -7.44 12.49
C TYR A 323 -6.87 -6.45 12.07
N GLY A 324 -7.68 -6.00 13.04
CA GLY A 324 -8.74 -5.03 12.81
C GLY A 324 -8.22 -3.60 12.60
N VAL A 325 -9.14 -2.64 12.63
CA VAL A 325 -8.84 -1.20 12.58
C VAL A 325 -9.35 -0.55 13.87
N ARG A 326 -8.60 0.40 14.43
CA ARG A 326 -9.01 1.16 15.61
C ARG A 326 -8.93 2.66 15.33
N ILE A 327 -10.05 3.35 15.52
CA ILE A 327 -10.14 4.82 15.56
C ILE A 327 -9.82 5.27 16.99
N LEU A 328 -8.86 6.19 17.15
CA LEU A 328 -8.41 6.62 18.47
C LEU A 328 -9.41 7.57 19.14
N PRO A 329 -9.39 7.68 20.49
CA PRO A 329 -10.22 8.66 21.21
C PRO A 329 -10.08 10.09 20.70
N SER A 330 -8.87 10.51 20.27
CA SER A 330 -8.61 11.84 19.72
C SER A 330 -9.48 12.17 18.49
N TYR A 331 -9.73 11.19 17.62
CA TYR A 331 -10.64 11.32 16.49
C TYR A 331 -12.10 11.38 16.92
N LEU A 332 -12.49 10.56 17.90
CA LEU A 332 -13.86 10.58 18.43
C LEU A 332 -14.15 11.93 19.11
N SER A 333 -13.18 12.46 19.85
CA SER A 333 -13.28 13.79 20.46
C SER A 333 -13.40 14.91 19.42
N SER A 334 -12.83 14.76 18.22
CA SER A 334 -12.96 15.78 17.17
C SER A 334 -14.36 15.85 16.53
N LEU A 335 -15.22 14.86 16.76
CA LEU A 335 -16.63 14.86 16.32
C LEU A 335 -17.52 15.76 17.17
N ALA A 336 -17.12 16.05 18.41
CA ALA A 336 -17.86 16.92 19.30
C ALA A 336 -17.63 18.38 18.93
N ARG A 337 -18.49 18.94 18.06
CA ARG A 337 -18.43 20.34 17.61
C ARG A 337 -19.78 21.04 17.73
N THR A 338 -19.78 22.37 17.80
CA THR A 338 -21.01 23.17 17.79
C THR A 338 -21.55 23.31 16.35
N PRO A 339 -22.87 23.58 16.16
CA PRO A 339 -23.43 23.81 14.83
C PRO A 339 -22.74 24.93 14.06
N GLU A 340 -22.28 25.99 14.73
CA GLU A 340 -21.53 27.09 14.12
C GLU A 340 -20.15 26.63 13.62
N GLU A 341 -19.48 25.74 14.35
CA GLU A 341 -18.21 25.14 13.92
C GLU A 341 -18.40 24.20 12.73
N PHE A 342 -19.52 23.48 12.65
CA PHE A 342 -19.87 22.68 11.48
C PHE A 342 -20.16 23.54 10.25
N GLU A 343 -20.97 24.59 10.37
CA GLU A 343 -21.26 25.50 9.25
C GLU A 343 -19.98 26.20 8.73
N ALA A 344 -19.03 26.51 9.61
CA ALA A 344 -17.75 27.10 9.22
C ALA A 344 -16.85 26.12 8.44
N LEU A 345 -16.87 24.83 8.80
CA LEU A 345 -16.03 23.78 8.19
C LEU A 345 -16.66 23.13 6.95
N LEU A 346 -17.98 23.03 6.94
CA LEU A 346 -18.79 22.38 5.91
C LEU A 346 -19.99 23.29 5.55
N PRO A 347 -19.76 24.42 4.84
CA PRO A 347 -20.83 25.39 4.56
C PRO A 347 -21.97 24.77 3.75
N GLY A 348 -23.21 24.94 4.20
CA GLY A 348 -24.40 24.43 3.54
C GLY A 348 -24.75 22.96 3.81
N GLU A 349 -23.98 22.24 4.63
CA GLU A 349 -24.38 20.93 5.14
C GLU A 349 -25.17 21.09 6.45
N ASN A 350 -26.44 20.69 6.48
CA ASN A 350 -27.29 20.80 7.67
C ASN A 350 -26.99 19.67 8.67
N ILE A 351 -25.81 19.72 9.29
CA ILE A 351 -25.32 18.73 10.25
C ILE A 351 -25.16 19.41 11.61
N SER A 352 -26.04 19.05 12.55
CA SER A 352 -26.03 19.60 13.91
C SER A 352 -25.27 18.72 14.91
N ASN A 353 -25.07 17.44 14.61
CA ASN A 353 -24.26 16.50 15.39
C ASN A 353 -23.90 15.25 14.57
N ILE A 354 -22.69 14.71 14.75
CA ILE A 354 -22.27 13.44 14.16
C ILE A 354 -22.10 12.42 15.28
N ASP A 355 -22.94 11.39 15.28
CA ASP A 355 -22.87 10.28 16.23
C ASP A 355 -22.46 8.99 15.51
N ILE A 356 -21.30 8.45 15.88
CA ILE A 356 -20.74 7.25 15.26
C ILE A 356 -21.65 6.03 15.46
N ASP A 357 -22.31 5.91 16.61
CA ASP A 357 -23.18 4.77 16.92
C ASP A 357 -24.46 4.81 16.07
N VAL A 358 -24.99 6.02 15.83
CA VAL A 358 -26.14 6.22 14.94
C VAL A 358 -25.79 5.85 13.49
N LEU A 359 -24.63 6.27 12.99
CA LEU A 359 -24.17 5.93 11.64
C LEU A 359 -23.95 4.41 11.47
N VAL A 360 -23.41 3.75 12.50
CA VAL A 360 -23.24 2.29 12.52
C VAL A 360 -24.59 1.58 12.52
N ALA A 361 -25.56 2.06 13.32
CA ALA A 361 -26.90 1.51 13.35
C ALA A 361 -27.62 1.63 12.00
N ASP A 362 -27.50 2.79 11.33
CA ASP A 362 -28.05 3.01 9.99
C ASP A 362 -27.41 2.08 8.95
N ALA A 363 -26.09 1.91 9.00
CA ALA A 363 -25.38 0.97 8.14
C ALA A 363 -25.85 -0.48 8.36
N ARG A 364 -26.08 -0.90 9.61
CA ARG A 364 -26.63 -2.24 9.94
C ARG A 364 -28.03 -2.43 9.37
N LEU A 365 -28.94 -1.50 9.64
CA LEU A 365 -30.32 -1.56 9.14
C LEU A 365 -30.35 -1.64 7.61
N SER A 366 -29.52 -0.84 6.95
CA SER A 366 -29.39 -0.85 5.48
C SER A 366 -28.98 -2.22 4.93
N VAL A 367 -27.97 -2.85 5.54
CA VAL A 367 -27.47 -4.16 5.10
C VAL A 367 -28.48 -5.27 5.41
N GLU A 368 -29.07 -5.26 6.61
CA GLU A 368 -30.09 -6.24 7.01
C GLU A 368 -31.33 -6.20 6.11
N ALA A 369 -31.80 -5.00 5.74
CA ALA A 369 -32.87 -4.83 4.77
C ALA A 369 -32.52 -5.44 3.41
N ALA A 370 -31.30 -5.16 2.90
CA ALA A 370 -30.82 -5.72 1.64
C ALA A 370 -30.73 -7.27 1.67
N PHE A 371 -30.39 -7.86 2.81
CA PHE A 371 -30.40 -9.32 2.99
C PHE A 371 -31.83 -9.89 3.04
N ALA A 372 -32.76 -9.22 3.73
CA ALA A 372 -34.14 -9.67 3.85
C ALA A 372 -34.87 -9.74 2.50
N GLU A 373 -34.54 -8.82 1.59
CA GLU A 373 -35.07 -8.81 0.21
C GLU A 373 -34.59 -10.00 -0.63
N ARG A 374 -33.40 -10.56 -0.34
CA ARG A 374 -32.73 -11.59 -1.17
C ARG A 374 -33.05 -13.05 -0.79
N ARG A 375 -34.18 -13.28 -0.11
CA ARG A 375 -34.81 -14.58 0.25
C ARG A 375 -34.05 -15.86 -0.20
N GLY A 376 -33.06 -16.29 0.58
CA GLY A 376 -32.56 -17.68 0.56
C GLY A 376 -31.17 -17.93 -0.05
N THR A 377 -30.40 -16.91 -0.43
CA THR A 377 -28.98 -17.10 -0.82
C THR A 377 -28.04 -16.37 0.15
N TYR A 378 -27.28 -17.14 0.95
CA TYR A 378 -26.20 -16.63 1.81
C TYR A 378 -24.90 -16.33 1.03
N ARG A 379 -25.00 -16.25 -0.31
CA ARG A 379 -23.89 -15.94 -1.19
C ARG A 379 -24.13 -14.55 -1.78
N VAL A 380 -23.39 -13.58 -1.29
CA VAL A 380 -23.40 -12.21 -1.80
C VAL A 380 -21.94 -11.90 -2.14
N ARG A 381 -21.69 -11.35 -3.32
CA ARG A 381 -20.34 -10.89 -3.71
C ARG A 381 -20.15 -9.48 -3.18
N TYR A 382 -18.92 -9.07 -2.93
CA TYR A 382 -18.59 -7.69 -2.58
C TYR A 382 -19.20 -6.68 -3.58
N SER A 383 -19.13 -6.99 -4.89
CA SER A 383 -19.73 -6.19 -5.97
C SER A 383 -21.25 -6.05 -5.89
N ASP A 384 -21.95 -6.95 -5.19
CA ASP A 384 -23.41 -6.91 -5.09
C ASP A 384 -23.90 -5.91 -4.02
N LEU A 385 -22.99 -5.38 -3.19
CA LEU A 385 -23.21 -4.26 -2.27
C LEU A 385 -22.97 -2.90 -2.96
N ASP A 386 -22.06 -2.89 -3.96
CA ASP A 386 -21.76 -1.72 -4.80
C ASP A 386 -22.87 -1.41 -5.82
N ALA A 387 -23.88 -2.26 -5.96
CA ALA A 387 -24.99 -2.06 -6.89
C ALA A 387 -25.77 -0.75 -6.64
N ILE A 388 -25.59 -0.10 -5.48
CA ILE A 388 -26.16 1.22 -5.20
C ILE A 388 -25.36 2.33 -5.90
N ARG A 389 -24.03 2.19 -6.15
CA ARG A 389 -23.17 3.06 -7.00
C ARG A 389 -21.89 2.32 -7.47
N PRO A 390 -21.86 1.68 -8.65
CA PRO A 390 -20.84 0.68 -9.03
C PRO A 390 -19.42 1.19 -9.38
N SER A 391 -18.96 2.32 -8.86
CA SER A 391 -17.73 2.98 -9.38
C SER A 391 -16.83 3.66 -8.35
N ARG A 392 -16.99 3.37 -7.05
CA ARG A 392 -16.38 4.16 -5.98
C ARG A 392 -15.89 3.29 -4.83
N SER A 393 -14.66 3.57 -4.36
CA SER A 393 -14.05 2.92 -3.18
C SER A 393 -15.00 2.92 -1.99
N CYS A 394 -15.18 1.78 -1.32
CA CYS A 394 -15.97 1.74 -0.08
C CYS A 394 -15.39 2.63 1.03
N LEU A 395 -14.14 3.09 0.89
CA LEU A 395 -13.46 3.99 1.81
C LEU A 395 -13.76 5.47 1.57
N ILE A 396 -14.62 5.84 0.61
CA ILE A 396 -14.91 7.25 0.31
C ILE A 396 -15.66 7.96 1.45
N GLY A 397 -16.52 7.23 2.19
CA GLY A 397 -17.24 7.79 3.33
C GLY A 397 -17.46 6.74 4.41
N PHE A 398 -17.61 7.20 5.66
CA PHE A 398 -17.72 6.31 6.82
C PHE A 398 -18.93 5.36 6.71
N THR A 399 -20.11 5.87 6.34
CA THR A 399 -21.34 5.06 6.26
C THR A 399 -21.22 3.93 5.24
N LEU A 400 -20.68 4.22 4.05
CA LEU A 400 -20.43 3.20 3.02
C LEU A 400 -19.42 2.15 3.49
N PHE A 401 -18.34 2.60 4.15
CA PHE A 401 -17.36 1.70 4.74
C PHE A 401 -17.99 0.81 5.81
N MET A 402 -18.83 1.37 6.68
CA MET A 402 -19.52 0.62 7.73
C MET A 402 -20.48 -0.43 7.17
N ARG A 403 -21.16 -0.17 6.05
CA ARG A 403 -21.99 -1.21 5.39
C ARG A 403 -21.15 -2.44 5.01
N HIS A 404 -19.93 -2.22 4.52
CA HIS A 404 -19.00 -3.30 4.19
C HIS A 404 -18.45 -4.00 5.43
N VAL A 405 -18.18 -3.26 6.51
CA VAL A 405 -17.80 -3.83 7.81
C VAL A 405 -18.90 -4.73 8.36
N VAL A 406 -20.15 -4.26 8.39
CA VAL A 406 -21.31 -5.04 8.83
C VAL A 406 -21.46 -6.31 8.00
N TYR A 407 -21.32 -6.19 6.68
CA TYR A 407 -21.37 -7.35 5.80
C TYR A 407 -20.29 -8.40 6.15
N TRP A 408 -19.04 -7.95 6.35
CA TRP A 408 -17.95 -8.81 6.79
C TRP A 408 -18.24 -9.49 8.13
N GLU A 409 -18.83 -8.78 9.09
CA GLU A 409 -19.24 -9.34 10.39
C GLU A 409 -20.33 -10.40 10.24
N MET A 410 -21.38 -10.12 9.46
CA MET A 410 -22.50 -11.04 9.22
C MET A 410 -22.03 -12.33 8.54
N ALA A 411 -21.18 -12.22 7.53
CA ALA A 411 -20.62 -13.38 6.84
C ALA A 411 -19.88 -14.32 7.80
N ARG A 412 -19.11 -13.76 8.74
CA ARG A 412 -18.42 -14.54 9.77
C ARG A 412 -19.39 -15.21 10.74
N GLN A 413 -20.44 -14.51 11.18
CA GLN A 413 -21.43 -15.06 12.10
C GLN A 413 -22.25 -16.19 11.47
N LEU A 414 -22.62 -16.06 10.19
CA LEU A 414 -23.47 -17.01 9.48
C LEU A 414 -22.70 -18.21 8.91
N ASN A 415 -21.38 -18.27 9.11
CA ASN A 415 -20.49 -19.23 8.42
C ASN A 415 -20.75 -19.28 6.90
N GLY A 416 -21.19 -18.14 6.34
CA GLY A 416 -21.59 -18.02 4.95
C GLY A 416 -20.37 -17.95 4.06
N ILE A 417 -20.49 -18.46 2.83
CA ILE A 417 -19.50 -18.22 1.80
C ILE A 417 -19.79 -16.82 1.26
N ILE A 418 -19.04 -15.82 1.72
CA ILE A 418 -18.79 -14.67 0.84
C ILE A 418 -18.14 -15.32 -0.38
N GLU A 419 -18.77 -15.22 -1.54
CA GLU A 419 -18.06 -15.43 -2.79
C GLU A 419 -17.08 -14.26 -2.86
N GLU A 420 -15.97 -14.39 -2.12
CA GLU A 420 -14.77 -13.66 -2.41
C GLU A 420 -14.56 -13.93 -3.88
N PRO A 421 -14.45 -12.88 -4.71
CA PRO A 421 -13.79 -13.09 -5.96
C PRO A 421 -12.51 -13.89 -5.61
N ALA A 422 -12.22 -14.99 -6.30
CA ALA A 422 -11.00 -15.80 -6.21
C ALA A 422 -9.64 -15.01 -6.23
N TRP A 423 -9.75 -13.68 -6.24
CA TRP A 423 -8.80 -12.59 -6.21
C TRP A 423 -8.34 -12.22 -4.77
N ALA A 424 -8.76 -12.93 -3.72
CA ALA A 424 -8.29 -12.63 -2.35
C ALA A 424 -6.82 -13.02 -2.09
N TYR A 425 -6.14 -13.63 -3.06
CA TYR A 425 -4.75 -14.08 -2.94
C TYR A 425 -3.67 -13.10 -3.41
N VAL A 426 -4.02 -11.85 -3.65
CA VAL A 426 -3.12 -10.94 -4.37
C VAL A 426 -2.40 -9.95 -3.40
N SER A 427 -1.11 -9.76 -3.69
CA SER A 427 0.00 -9.03 -3.05
C SER A 427 -0.17 -7.51 -2.78
N TYR A 428 0.94 -6.83 -2.40
CA TYR A 428 1.01 -5.42 -2.00
C TYR A 428 0.44 -4.38 -2.97
N GLU A 429 0.33 -4.70 -4.26
CA GLU A 429 -0.02 -3.74 -5.31
C GLU A 429 -1.44 -3.88 -5.86
N ASP A 430 -2.21 -4.80 -5.32
CA ASP A 430 -3.53 -5.09 -5.84
C ASP A 430 -4.54 -4.05 -5.35
N THR A 431 -5.18 -3.44 -6.35
CA THR A 431 -6.50 -2.78 -6.32
C THR A 431 -6.61 -1.38 -5.73
N TYR A 432 -6.01 -0.35 -6.36
CA TYR A 432 -6.60 1.01 -6.41
C TYR A 432 -7.92 1.04 -7.26
N GLU A 433 -8.85 0.11 -7.07
CA GLU A 433 -9.67 -0.33 -8.22
C GLU A 433 -11.13 -0.75 -7.89
N ASP A 434 -11.90 0.11 -7.24
CA ASP A 434 -13.38 0.05 -7.33
C ASP A 434 -13.87 0.77 -8.61
N ASN A 435 -13.31 0.40 -9.76
CA ASN A 435 -13.75 0.88 -11.07
C ASN A 435 -13.73 -0.29 -12.07
N PRO A 436 -14.84 -0.57 -12.81
CA PRO A 436 -14.91 -1.64 -13.82
C PRO A 436 -13.84 -1.57 -14.93
N ASN A 437 -13.06 -0.49 -14.99
CA ASN A 437 -11.94 -0.26 -15.91
C ASN A 437 -10.58 -0.85 -15.49
N ASN A 438 -10.54 -1.67 -14.44
CA ASN A 438 -9.29 -2.21 -13.93
C ASN A 438 -9.23 -3.74 -13.77
N LEU A 439 -10.21 -4.41 -14.36
CA LEU A 439 -10.05 -5.75 -14.98
C LEU A 439 -8.90 -5.84 -16.02
N LEU A 440 -8.06 -4.81 -16.15
CA LEU A 440 -7.14 -4.58 -17.25
C LEU A 440 -5.65 -4.44 -16.81
N ASN A 441 -5.30 -4.53 -15.52
CA ASN A 441 -3.90 -4.47 -15.02
C ASN A 441 -3.29 -5.84 -14.67
N ARG A 442 -4.09 -6.91 -14.70
CA ARG A 442 -3.62 -8.29 -14.75
C ARG A 442 -4.55 -9.06 -15.70
N PRO A 443 -4.05 -10.07 -16.43
CA PRO A 443 -4.93 -11.03 -17.06
C PRO A 443 -5.67 -11.77 -15.96
N GLU A 444 -6.94 -12.11 -16.16
CA GLU A 444 -7.65 -12.99 -15.24
C GLU A 444 -6.94 -14.36 -15.22
N TYR A 445 -6.34 -14.73 -14.09
CA TYR A 445 -5.80 -16.08 -13.90
C TYR A 445 -5.90 -16.52 -12.45
N VAL A 446 -6.16 -17.81 -12.26
CA VAL A 446 -6.19 -18.43 -10.94
C VAL A 446 -4.81 -19.04 -10.66
N TRP A 447 -4.22 -18.70 -9.52
CA TRP A 447 -2.97 -19.28 -9.05
C TRP A 447 -3.23 -20.58 -8.28
N ASP A 448 -3.60 -21.63 -9.00
CA ASP A 448 -3.91 -22.95 -8.46
C ASP A 448 -3.25 -24.09 -9.28
N SER A 449 -3.64 -25.33 -8.98
CA SER A 449 -3.15 -26.52 -9.70
C SER A 449 -3.41 -26.54 -11.21
N SER A 450 -4.31 -25.69 -11.72
CA SER A 450 -4.61 -25.54 -13.15
C SER A 450 -3.70 -24.54 -13.86
N PHE A 451 -2.90 -23.77 -13.11
CA PHE A 451 -2.02 -22.73 -13.65
C PHE A 451 -0.98 -23.29 -14.61
N CYS A 452 -0.81 -22.62 -15.75
CA CYS A 452 0.16 -22.96 -16.77
C CYS A 452 0.73 -21.69 -17.40
N LEU A 453 2.07 -21.57 -17.46
CA LEU A 453 2.76 -20.39 -17.99
C LEU A 453 2.36 -20.07 -19.45
N THR A 454 2.19 -21.08 -20.30
CA THR A 454 1.77 -20.88 -21.70
C THR A 454 0.32 -20.39 -21.81
N LYS A 455 -0.57 -20.87 -20.93
CA LYS A 455 -1.93 -20.33 -20.87
C LYS A 455 -1.90 -18.89 -20.35
N PHE A 456 -1.12 -18.63 -19.32
CA PHE A 456 -1.00 -17.31 -18.71
C PHE A 456 -0.45 -16.26 -19.68
N GLY A 457 0.63 -16.57 -20.43
CA GLY A 457 1.13 -15.71 -21.50
C GLY A 457 0.06 -15.37 -22.54
N ARG A 458 -0.71 -16.37 -22.99
CA ARG A 458 -1.85 -16.12 -23.90
C ARG A 458 -2.96 -15.26 -23.27
N HIS A 459 -3.20 -15.36 -21.95
CA HIS A 459 -4.15 -14.46 -21.29
C HIS A 459 -3.63 -13.03 -21.23
N ILE A 460 -2.31 -12.82 -21.05
CA ILE A 460 -1.67 -11.49 -21.15
C ILE A 460 -1.92 -10.90 -22.54
N ASP A 461 -1.59 -11.65 -23.58
CA ASP A 461 -1.77 -11.21 -24.97
C ASP A 461 -3.25 -10.90 -25.26
N GLN A 462 -4.16 -11.77 -24.82
CA GLN A 462 -5.60 -11.59 -24.99
C GLN A 462 -6.13 -10.36 -24.24
N SER A 463 -5.62 -10.07 -23.05
CA SER A 463 -6.02 -8.91 -22.24
C SER A 463 -5.55 -7.61 -22.88
N ASN A 464 -4.29 -7.54 -23.34
CA ASN A 464 -3.79 -6.40 -24.11
C ASN A 464 -4.62 -6.19 -25.39
N TYR A 465 -4.90 -7.27 -26.13
CA TYR A 465 -5.73 -7.21 -27.33
C TYR A 465 -7.15 -6.70 -27.04
N GLN A 466 -7.79 -7.19 -25.99
CA GLN A 466 -9.13 -6.73 -25.59
C GLN A 466 -9.15 -5.24 -25.24
N GLU A 467 -8.11 -4.75 -24.56
CA GLU A 467 -7.99 -3.32 -24.27
C GLU A 467 -7.86 -2.49 -25.54
N ASN A 468 -6.97 -2.89 -26.46
CA ASN A 468 -6.79 -2.20 -27.73
C ASN A 468 -8.08 -2.21 -28.56
N GLN A 469 -8.79 -3.34 -28.57
CA GLN A 469 -10.10 -3.46 -29.23
C GLN A 469 -11.17 -2.61 -28.54
N ALA A 470 -11.10 -2.37 -27.23
CA ALA A 470 -12.01 -1.46 -26.56
C ALA A 470 -11.83 -0.02 -27.09
N TRP A 471 -10.60 0.40 -27.40
CA TRP A 471 -10.34 1.69 -28.07
C TRP A 471 -10.85 1.74 -29.51
N VAL A 472 -10.72 0.65 -30.28
CA VAL A 472 -11.24 0.56 -31.66
C VAL A 472 -12.78 0.56 -31.68
N ARG A 473 -13.40 -0.20 -30.78
CA ARG A 473 -14.87 -0.35 -30.69
C ARG A 473 -15.52 0.83 -30.01
N SER A 474 -14.81 1.49 -29.10
CA SER A 474 -15.28 2.71 -28.54
C SER A 474 -15.41 3.70 -29.66
N ASP A 475 -16.63 4.10 -29.90
CA ASP A 475 -16.94 5.07 -30.89
C ASP A 475 -16.50 6.43 -30.33
N VAL A 476 -15.18 6.67 -30.37
CA VAL A 476 -14.65 8.02 -30.39
C VAL A 476 -15.27 8.79 -31.58
N SER A 477 -16.12 8.20 -32.43
CA SER A 477 -16.85 8.88 -33.51
C SER A 477 -17.53 10.17 -33.12
N GLY A 478 -17.80 10.50 -31.86
CA GLY A 478 -18.19 11.89 -31.56
C GLY A 478 -17.05 12.89 -31.84
N ARG A 479 -15.83 12.56 -31.39
CA ARG A 479 -14.63 13.41 -31.39
C ARG A 479 -13.67 13.15 -32.55
N LEU A 480 -13.61 11.93 -33.08
CA LEU A 480 -12.78 11.52 -34.24
C LEU A 480 -13.56 11.54 -35.57
N ARG A 481 -14.83 12.00 -35.60
CA ARG A 481 -15.64 12.17 -36.82
C ARG A 481 -15.02 13.23 -37.75
N GLY A 482 -13.99 12.81 -38.47
CA GLY A 482 -13.22 13.67 -39.37
C GLY A 482 -11.89 13.05 -39.82
N HIS A 483 -11.32 12.11 -39.06
CA HIS A 483 -9.92 11.70 -39.28
C HIS A 483 -9.64 10.19 -39.18
N GLY A 484 -10.32 9.40 -40.03
CA GLY A 484 -9.92 8.02 -40.34
C GLY A 484 -10.34 6.98 -39.31
N VAL A 485 -10.46 5.74 -39.77
CA VAL A 485 -10.69 4.55 -38.92
C VAL A 485 -9.37 4.18 -38.28
N ILE A 486 -9.31 4.04 -36.95
CA ILE A 486 -8.13 3.44 -36.31
C ILE A 486 -8.04 1.99 -36.79
N HIS A 487 -7.00 1.66 -37.55
CA HIS A 487 -6.79 0.28 -38.00
C HIS A 487 -6.20 -0.54 -36.84
N GLY A 488 -6.73 -1.75 -36.63
CA GLY A 488 -6.27 -2.62 -35.53
C GLY A 488 -4.76 -2.84 -35.53
N ASP A 489 -4.17 -2.96 -36.72
CA ASP A 489 -2.74 -3.15 -36.97
C ASP A 489 -1.87 -2.00 -36.42
N GLU A 490 -2.40 -0.78 -36.31
CA GLU A 490 -1.70 0.39 -35.76
C GLU A 490 -1.63 0.35 -34.22
N LEU A 491 -2.48 -0.46 -33.59
CA LEU A 491 -2.57 -0.63 -32.14
C LEU A 491 -1.99 -1.95 -31.64
N ASP A 492 -1.51 -2.83 -32.53
CA ASP A 492 -1.00 -4.16 -32.16
C ASP A 492 0.24 -4.11 -31.25
N ASP A 493 0.97 -2.99 -31.25
CA ASP A 493 2.15 -2.81 -30.38
C ASP A 493 1.80 -2.22 -29.00
N ALA A 494 0.56 -1.78 -28.76
CA ALA A 494 0.11 -1.30 -27.45
C ALA A 494 -0.10 -2.47 -26.48
N ARG A 495 0.59 -2.43 -25.33
CA ARG A 495 0.54 -3.45 -24.28
C ARG A 495 0.79 -2.81 -22.92
N ARG A 496 -0.08 -3.11 -21.95
CA ARG A 496 0.09 -2.64 -20.55
C ARG A 496 0.85 -3.62 -19.68
N ILE A 497 0.80 -4.87 -20.06
CA ILE A 497 1.49 -5.96 -19.39
C ILE A 497 2.31 -6.66 -20.44
N THR A 498 3.58 -6.86 -20.14
CA THR A 498 4.54 -7.52 -21.02
C THR A 498 5.19 -8.67 -20.28
N CYS A 499 5.63 -9.70 -21.00
CA CYS A 499 6.26 -10.84 -20.36
C CYS A 499 7.34 -11.46 -21.25
N ALA A 500 8.36 -12.03 -20.62
CA ALA A 500 9.41 -12.74 -21.31
C ALA A 500 10.01 -13.83 -20.43
N SER A 501 10.58 -14.86 -21.05
CA SER A 501 11.30 -15.94 -20.34
C SER A 501 12.73 -15.55 -19.94
N ARG A 502 13.22 -14.38 -20.38
CA ARG A 502 14.53 -13.85 -20.05
C ARG A 502 14.45 -12.36 -19.71
N MET A 503 15.25 -11.93 -18.74
CA MET A 503 15.22 -10.55 -18.23
C MET A 503 15.78 -9.52 -19.22
N ASP A 504 16.77 -9.90 -20.03
CA ASP A 504 17.32 -9.05 -21.08
C ASP A 504 16.28 -8.71 -22.17
N VAL A 505 15.43 -9.68 -22.50
CA VAL A 505 14.32 -9.49 -23.44
C VAL A 505 13.22 -8.62 -22.82
N LEU A 506 12.82 -8.89 -21.58
CA LEU A 506 11.77 -8.12 -20.88
C LEU A 506 12.12 -6.63 -20.73
N LEU A 507 13.40 -6.33 -20.54
CA LEU A 507 13.91 -4.98 -20.36
C LEU A 507 14.34 -4.31 -21.68
N SER A 508 14.11 -4.97 -22.82
CA SER A 508 14.39 -4.39 -24.15
C SER A 508 13.21 -3.54 -24.63
N GLY A 509 13.48 -2.62 -25.58
CA GLY A 509 12.44 -1.76 -26.15
C GLY A 509 11.28 -2.51 -26.84
N THR A 510 11.51 -3.76 -27.25
CA THR A 510 10.46 -4.63 -27.82
C THR A 510 9.42 -5.09 -26.78
N HIS A 511 9.72 -4.93 -25.50
CA HIS A 511 8.85 -5.30 -24.38
C HIS A 511 8.47 -4.08 -23.53
N ASP A 512 8.71 -2.86 -24.01
CA ASP A 512 8.23 -1.67 -23.32
C ASP A 512 6.70 -1.65 -23.23
N ILE A 513 6.21 -1.07 -22.13
CA ILE A 513 4.78 -0.84 -21.93
C ILE A 513 4.35 0.32 -22.81
N LYS A 514 3.27 0.13 -23.56
CA LYS A 514 2.72 1.10 -24.51
C LYS A 514 1.22 1.22 -24.29
N THR A 515 0.76 2.39 -23.88
CA THR A 515 -0.65 2.64 -23.54
C THR A 515 -1.19 3.82 -24.34
N LEU A 516 -2.44 3.73 -24.81
CA LEU A 516 -3.09 4.83 -25.52
C LEU A 516 -3.62 5.89 -24.56
N LEU A 517 -3.44 7.16 -24.94
CA LEU A 517 -3.96 8.33 -24.22
C LEU A 517 -4.50 9.37 -25.22
N LEU A 518 -5.67 9.94 -24.90
CA LEU A 518 -6.16 11.15 -25.54
C LEU A 518 -5.70 12.36 -24.70
N LEU A 519 -4.92 13.26 -25.31
CA LEU A 519 -4.29 14.39 -24.62
C LEU A 519 -4.37 15.66 -25.47
N PRO A 520 -4.40 16.87 -24.86
CA PRO A 520 -4.08 18.10 -25.57
C PRO A 520 -2.66 18.03 -26.17
N SER A 521 -2.50 18.42 -27.43
CA SER A 521 -1.23 18.35 -28.16
C SER A 521 -0.12 19.15 -27.45
N ASP A 522 -0.44 20.35 -26.96
CA ASP A 522 0.50 21.19 -26.22
C ASP A 522 0.96 20.54 -24.91
N PHE A 523 0.06 19.80 -24.24
CA PHE A 523 0.41 19.06 -23.03
C PHE A 523 1.34 17.88 -23.33
N ALA A 524 1.14 17.18 -24.46
CA ALA A 524 2.03 16.11 -24.88
C ALA A 524 3.44 16.63 -25.25
N VAL A 525 3.52 17.80 -25.89
CA VAL A 525 4.80 18.49 -26.14
C VAL A 525 5.48 18.87 -24.83
N TYR A 526 4.76 19.53 -23.91
CA TYR A 526 5.27 19.86 -22.58
C TYR A 526 5.79 18.63 -21.83
N ALA A 527 5.02 17.55 -21.81
CA ALA A 527 5.37 16.30 -21.14
C ALA A 527 6.67 15.69 -21.69
N ASN A 528 6.83 15.65 -23.02
CA ASN A 528 8.04 15.14 -23.65
C ASN A 528 9.26 16.03 -23.37
N THR A 529 9.11 17.36 -23.41
CA THR A 529 10.19 18.30 -23.07
C THR A 529 10.63 18.13 -21.64
N LEU A 530 9.69 18.11 -20.69
CA LEU A 530 9.97 17.93 -19.26
C LEU A 530 10.74 16.63 -19.00
N VAL A 531 10.27 15.50 -19.56
CA VAL A 531 10.94 14.21 -19.38
C VAL A 531 12.33 14.22 -19.98
N SER A 532 12.53 14.82 -21.15
CA SER A 532 13.84 14.89 -21.81
C SER A 532 14.83 15.72 -20.97
N GLU A 533 14.41 16.90 -20.48
CA GLU A 533 15.20 17.76 -19.60
C GLU A 533 15.60 17.03 -18.32
N VAL A 534 14.65 16.38 -17.64
CA VAL A 534 14.93 15.62 -16.41
C VAL A 534 15.89 14.45 -16.67
N LEU A 535 15.71 13.71 -17.77
CA LEU A 535 16.61 12.60 -18.09
C LEU A 535 18.02 13.09 -18.43
N GLU A 536 18.16 14.22 -19.13
CA GLU A 536 19.45 14.87 -19.37
C GLU A 536 20.12 15.31 -18.07
N GLU A 537 19.38 15.92 -17.13
CA GLU A 537 19.86 16.28 -15.79
C GLU A 537 20.36 15.05 -15.02
N LEU A 538 19.70 13.89 -15.20
CA LEU A 538 20.09 12.61 -14.60
C LEU A 538 21.20 11.88 -15.39
N GLY A 539 21.72 12.47 -16.47
CA GLY A 539 22.79 11.90 -17.28
C GLY A 539 22.36 10.72 -18.16
N VAL A 540 21.05 10.58 -18.43
CA VAL A 540 20.49 9.54 -19.29
C VAL A 540 20.16 10.13 -20.65
N GLN A 541 20.83 9.63 -21.69
CA GLN A 541 20.52 10.00 -23.07
C GLN A 541 19.38 9.13 -23.59
N THR A 542 18.27 9.75 -23.97
CA THR A 542 17.20 9.09 -24.71
C THR A 542 16.95 9.83 -26.02
N HIS A 543 16.68 9.08 -27.08
CA HIS A 543 16.35 9.63 -28.40
C HIS A 543 14.89 9.42 -28.78
N THR A 544 14.13 8.73 -27.92
CA THR A 544 12.74 8.37 -28.18
C THR A 544 11.84 9.14 -27.22
N PRO A 545 10.91 9.96 -27.74
CA PRO A 545 9.95 10.65 -26.89
C PRO A 545 9.03 9.65 -26.19
N MET A 546 8.67 9.95 -24.95
CA MET A 546 7.79 9.11 -24.14
C MET A 546 6.37 9.04 -24.74
N LEU A 547 5.90 10.14 -25.32
CA LEU A 547 4.61 10.24 -26.01
C LEU A 547 4.84 10.40 -27.51
N THR A 548 4.39 9.42 -28.30
CA THR A 548 4.41 9.47 -29.77
C THR A 548 2.99 9.51 -30.32
N PRO A 549 2.68 10.32 -31.35
CA PRO A 549 1.36 10.30 -31.98
C PRO A 549 1.03 8.88 -32.50
N ALA A 550 -0.17 8.38 -32.16
CA ALA A 550 -0.67 7.10 -32.67
C ALA A 550 -1.21 7.22 -34.11
N VAL A 551 -1.72 8.40 -34.47
CA VAL A 551 -2.28 8.75 -35.80
C VAL A 551 -1.96 10.23 -36.07
N PHE A 552 -1.73 10.63 -37.32
CA PHE A 552 -1.51 12.04 -37.75
C PHE A 552 -2.78 12.92 -37.70
N ALA A 553 -3.73 12.60 -36.84
CA ALA A 553 -5.03 13.25 -36.76
C ALA A 553 -5.08 14.23 -35.58
N VAL A 554 -4.96 15.52 -35.88
CA VAL A 554 -5.24 16.60 -34.93
C VAL A 554 -6.76 16.72 -34.79
N ILE A 555 -7.28 16.56 -33.58
CA ILE A 555 -8.70 16.77 -33.27
C ILE A 555 -8.85 18.21 -32.78
N ALA A 556 -9.55 19.06 -33.54
CA ALA A 556 -9.97 20.36 -33.03
C ALA A 556 -11.34 20.22 -32.34
N PRO A 557 -11.44 20.35 -31.01
CA PRO A 557 -12.71 20.39 -30.31
C PRO A 557 -13.44 21.72 -30.59
N PRO A 558 -14.74 21.82 -30.27
CA PRO A 558 -15.53 23.04 -30.42
C PRO A 558 -14.89 24.27 -29.76
N ASP A 559 -14.10 24.05 -28.69
CA ASP A 559 -13.50 25.08 -27.85
C ASP A 559 -12.05 25.44 -28.25
N GLY A 560 -11.55 24.91 -29.37
CA GLY A 560 -10.28 25.32 -29.99
C GLY A 560 -8.98 24.64 -29.48
N VAL A 561 -9.04 23.78 -28.45
CA VAL A 561 -7.85 23.08 -27.90
C VAL A 561 -7.51 21.82 -28.69
N GLN A 562 -6.48 21.84 -29.53
CA GLN A 562 -6.11 20.65 -30.33
C GLN A 562 -5.79 19.42 -29.44
N GLU A 563 -6.60 18.37 -29.52
CA GLU A 563 -6.38 17.06 -28.89
C GLU A 563 -5.77 16.08 -29.90
N GLY A 564 -4.98 15.11 -29.41
CA GLY A 564 -4.39 14.05 -30.21
C GLY A 564 -4.39 12.72 -29.48
N LEU A 565 -4.38 11.62 -30.25
CA LEU A 565 -4.18 10.27 -29.72
C LEU A 565 -2.67 9.98 -29.67
N PHE A 566 -2.16 9.68 -28.47
CA PHE A 566 -0.76 9.40 -28.22
C PHE A 566 -0.56 7.98 -27.68
N ILE A 567 0.55 7.36 -28.06
CA ILE A 567 1.09 6.17 -27.43
C ILE A 567 2.06 6.64 -26.35
N TRP A 568 1.72 6.34 -25.10
CA TRP A 568 2.58 6.51 -23.94
C TRP A 568 3.45 5.27 -23.74
N THR A 569 4.76 5.43 -23.96
CA THR A 569 5.75 4.38 -23.81
C THR A 569 6.49 4.51 -22.48
N ILE A 570 6.44 3.48 -21.65
CA ILE A 570 7.22 3.37 -20.41
C ILE A 570 8.41 2.45 -20.67
N THR A 571 9.55 3.06 -20.95
CA THR A 571 10.82 2.36 -21.21
C THR A 571 11.45 1.80 -19.93
N SER A 572 12.55 1.05 -20.05
CA SER A 572 13.29 0.53 -18.89
C SER A 572 13.86 1.64 -17.99
N GLU A 573 14.15 2.82 -18.56
CA GLU A 573 14.69 3.99 -17.87
C GLU A 573 13.58 4.75 -17.12
N LEU A 574 12.35 4.71 -17.63
CA LEU A 574 11.18 5.39 -17.09
C LEU A 574 10.30 4.49 -16.19
N MET A 575 10.66 3.22 -16.01
CA MET A 575 9.85 2.27 -15.24
C MET A 575 9.89 2.48 -13.73
N TRP A 576 10.87 3.24 -13.24
CA TRP A 576 11.11 3.43 -11.80
C TRP A 576 10.36 4.64 -11.27
N GLN A 577 9.46 4.42 -10.31
CA GLN A 577 8.85 5.50 -9.52
C GLN A 577 9.89 6.12 -8.57
N GLN A 578 9.70 7.38 -8.18
CA GLN A 578 10.58 8.13 -7.27
C GLN A 578 11.98 8.36 -7.83
N ARG A 579 12.10 8.29 -9.16
CA ARG A 579 13.31 8.73 -9.86
C ARG A 579 13.45 10.25 -9.83
N ASP A 580 12.36 10.95 -10.15
CA ASP A 580 12.24 12.40 -10.08
C ASP A 580 10.77 12.78 -9.85
N ARG A 581 10.52 13.71 -8.93
CA ARG A 581 9.17 14.12 -8.55
C ARG A 581 8.38 14.69 -9.74
N ARG A 582 9.04 15.43 -10.65
CA ARG A 582 8.39 16.04 -11.83
C ARG A 582 7.85 14.96 -12.77
N ILE A 583 8.64 13.89 -12.97
CA ILE A 583 8.22 12.73 -13.78
C ILE A 583 7.06 12.00 -13.09
N ASP A 584 7.13 11.77 -11.78
CA ASP A 584 6.04 11.08 -11.07
C ASP A 584 4.72 11.90 -11.09
N GLU A 585 4.80 13.22 -10.91
CA GLU A 585 3.64 14.13 -11.02
C GLU A 585 3.02 14.10 -12.42
N LEU A 586 3.87 14.08 -13.45
CA LEU A 586 3.45 13.93 -14.84
C LEU A 586 2.80 12.55 -15.10
N PHE A 587 3.37 11.47 -14.59
CA PHE A 587 2.83 10.11 -14.75
C PHE A 587 1.45 10.01 -14.12
N GLU A 588 1.25 10.62 -12.95
CA GLU A 588 -0.09 10.72 -12.36
C GLU A 588 -1.04 11.54 -13.23
N ALA A 589 -0.60 12.63 -13.85
CA ALA A 589 -1.39 13.40 -14.82
C ALA A 589 -1.88 12.51 -15.97
N LEU A 590 -0.97 11.78 -16.59
CA LEU A 590 -1.27 10.85 -17.67
C LEU A 590 -2.23 9.74 -17.23
N GLN A 591 -2.09 9.22 -16.01
CA GLN A 591 -3.02 8.25 -15.45
C GLN A 591 -4.42 8.83 -15.20
N ALA A 592 -4.55 10.10 -14.79
CA ALA A 592 -5.86 10.74 -14.65
C ALA A 592 -6.54 10.94 -16.00
N PHE A 593 -5.81 11.41 -17.02
CA PHE A 593 -6.31 11.45 -18.40
C PHE A 593 -6.79 10.07 -18.84
N ARG A 594 -5.99 9.04 -18.58
CA ARG A 594 -6.38 7.66 -18.89
C ARG A 594 -7.69 7.26 -18.23
N ARG A 595 -7.83 7.48 -16.90
CA ARG A 595 -9.02 7.12 -16.12
C ARG A 595 -10.30 7.77 -16.65
N VAL A 596 -10.20 9.01 -17.11
CA VAL A 596 -11.34 9.77 -17.65
C VAL A 596 -11.67 9.35 -19.08
N ASN A 597 -10.65 9.00 -19.87
CA ASN A 597 -10.79 8.64 -21.28
C ASN A 597 -11.08 7.15 -21.50
N VAL A 598 -11.22 6.33 -20.44
CA VAL A 598 -11.60 4.92 -20.63
C VAL A 598 -13.00 4.87 -21.23
N PRO A 599 -13.26 4.05 -22.27
CA PRO A 599 -14.33 4.35 -23.19
C PRO A 599 -15.75 3.96 -22.75
N ILE A 600 -15.99 3.85 -21.45
CA ILE A 600 -17.25 3.29 -20.91
C ILE A 600 -18.38 4.34 -20.83
N GLU A 601 -18.12 5.65 -20.82
CA GLU A 601 -19.19 6.66 -20.65
C GLU A 601 -19.07 7.86 -21.62
N HIS A 602 -20.15 8.12 -22.37
CA HIS A 602 -20.23 9.01 -23.53
C HIS A 602 -20.57 10.49 -23.22
N ASN A 603 -20.35 10.99 -21.99
CA ASN A 603 -20.74 12.36 -21.62
C ASN A 603 -19.52 13.26 -21.39
N GLN A 604 -19.31 14.24 -22.28
CA GLN A 604 -18.15 15.13 -22.30
C GLN A 604 -18.10 16.09 -21.09
N ASP A 605 -19.22 16.64 -20.64
CA ASP A 605 -19.26 17.57 -19.49
C ASP A 605 -18.89 16.85 -18.18
N LEU A 606 -19.37 15.61 -18.04
CA LEU A 606 -19.02 14.73 -16.93
C LEU A 606 -17.53 14.33 -16.95
N GLN A 607 -16.92 14.17 -18.13
CA GLN A 607 -15.50 13.84 -18.27
C GLN A 607 -14.59 15.00 -17.85
N SER A 608 -14.85 16.23 -18.32
CA SER A 608 -14.06 17.40 -17.94
C SER A 608 -14.14 17.68 -16.44
N SER A 609 -15.34 17.59 -15.87
CA SER A 609 -15.54 17.71 -14.41
C SER A 609 -14.80 16.61 -13.63
N ARG A 610 -14.84 15.36 -14.10
CA ARG A 610 -14.09 14.24 -13.50
C ARG A 610 -12.58 14.41 -13.62
N LEU A 611 -12.08 14.90 -14.75
CA LEU A 611 -10.65 15.19 -14.92
C LEU A 611 -10.21 16.24 -13.91
N VAL A 612 -10.95 17.34 -13.80
CA VAL A 612 -10.68 18.37 -12.79
C VAL A 612 -10.71 17.75 -11.39
N GLN A 613 -11.69 16.92 -11.05
CA GLN A 613 -11.72 16.22 -9.76
C GLN A 613 -10.50 15.29 -9.54
N GLU A 614 -10.11 14.50 -10.54
CA GLU A 614 -8.94 13.61 -10.49
C GLU A 614 -7.61 14.38 -10.40
N LEU A 615 -7.55 15.58 -10.97
CA LEU A 615 -6.42 16.49 -10.85
C LEU A 615 -6.42 17.20 -9.49
N LEU A 616 -7.60 17.60 -8.98
CA LEU A 616 -7.76 18.28 -7.69
C LEU A 616 -7.60 17.34 -6.49
N LYS A 617 -7.83 16.03 -6.63
CA LYS A 617 -7.44 15.02 -5.63
C LYS A 617 -5.95 15.08 -5.28
N ARG A 618 -5.12 15.71 -6.11
CA ARG A 618 -3.68 15.97 -5.88
C ARG A 618 -3.41 17.20 -5.03
N GLN A 619 -4.36 18.13 -4.97
CA GLN A 619 -4.26 19.38 -4.22
C GLN A 619 -4.78 19.26 -2.78
N ILE A 620 -5.17 18.07 -2.34
CA ILE A 620 -5.50 17.80 -0.93
C ILE A 620 -4.18 17.79 -0.13
N GLY A 621 -3.55 18.95 -0.04
CA GLY A 621 -2.44 19.23 0.85
C GLY A 621 -2.99 19.43 2.26
N ALA A 622 -2.28 18.86 3.24
CA ALA A 622 -2.37 19.14 4.68
C ALA A 622 -3.68 19.82 5.16
N HIS A 623 -4.83 19.19 4.95
CA HIS A 623 -5.97 19.47 5.82
C HIS A 623 -5.58 19.04 7.23
N ASP A 624 -6.09 19.74 8.23
CA ASP A 624 -6.05 19.21 9.59
C ASP A 624 -6.61 17.78 9.54
N GLU A 625 -5.84 16.81 10.05
CA GLU A 625 -6.18 15.38 10.06
C GLU A 625 -7.61 15.17 10.61
N PHE A 626 -8.00 15.98 11.60
CA PHE A 626 -9.32 15.92 12.22
C PHE A 626 -10.41 16.58 11.36
N GLU A 627 -10.11 17.64 10.61
CA GLU A 627 -11.06 18.22 9.65
C GLU A 627 -11.34 17.25 8.50
N ALA A 628 -10.29 16.63 7.94
CA ALA A 628 -10.44 15.62 6.90
C ALA A 628 -11.23 14.40 7.42
N PHE A 629 -11.03 14.00 8.67
CA PHE A 629 -11.84 12.96 9.30
C PHE A 629 -13.31 13.35 9.39
N LEU A 630 -13.64 14.57 9.80
CA LEU A 630 -15.02 15.05 9.86
C LEU A 630 -15.68 15.04 8.48
N GLN A 631 -14.99 15.55 7.46
CA GLN A 631 -15.48 15.52 6.08
C GLN A 631 -15.76 14.09 5.60
N TRP A 632 -14.91 13.12 5.97
CA TRP A 632 -15.10 11.72 5.64
C TRP A 632 -16.29 11.08 6.36
N MET A 633 -16.57 11.49 7.61
CA MET A 633 -17.72 11.04 8.37
C MET A 633 -19.05 11.55 7.78
N CYS A 634 -19.06 12.73 7.15
CA CYS A 634 -20.26 13.33 6.53
C CYS A 634 -20.57 12.79 5.12
N GLN A 635 -19.60 12.18 4.44
CA GLN A 635 -19.80 11.66 3.08
C GLN A 635 -20.73 10.44 3.08
N ALA A 636 -21.85 10.56 2.36
CA ALA A 636 -22.90 9.54 2.22
C ALA A 636 -22.63 8.51 1.12
#